data_AF-A0A250XDJ5-F1
#
_entry.id   AF-A0A250XDJ5-F1
#
_cell.length_a   1.000
_cell.length_b   1.000
_cell.length_c   1.000
_cell.angle_alpha   90.00
_cell.angle_beta   90.00
_cell.angle_gamma   90.00
#
_symmetry.space_group_name_H-M   'P 1'
#
loop_
_entity.id
_entity.type
_entity.pdbx_description
1 polymer ?
#
loop_
_entity_poly.entity_id
_entity_poly.type
_entity_poly.pdbx_seq_one_letter_code
_entity_poly.pdbx_strand_id
1 'polypeptide(L)'
;MKTDTSDMDTCTHEQHHMPDEDDEDVCVGDFDEFMGEDEDIDIVDDGSARDEETNRFDQIVGALEDVLMDPEFEDARETFCRSHCGVFEDNDENKLIYTDVFSRYTELVEGSIEKRLKEAVQDFDMQKFLIMLDARKDELMSEVFDLLLSLGDFESFKEVMLSYKLELSQDASSAMQIHCSAMRLYSEEQEDGDERPDLDFGLTISPVGPGPTNKRF
;
A
#
# COMPACT_ATOMS: atom_id res chain seq x y z
N MET A 1 80.50 -9.77 -52.86
CA MET A 1 79.46 -10.64 -53.44
C MET A 1 78.14 -10.12 -52.85
N LYS A 2 77.31 -9.25 -53.48
CA LYS A 2 76.52 -9.33 -54.75
C LYS A 2 75.75 -10.66 -54.82
N THR A 3 74.41 -10.76 -54.92
CA THR A 3 73.30 -9.93 -55.50
C THR A 3 71.97 -10.21 -54.73
N ASP A 4 70.98 -9.31 -54.55
CA ASP A 4 69.90 -8.82 -55.47
C ASP A 4 69.09 -9.98 -56.10
N THR A 5 67.74 -10.08 -56.12
CA THR A 5 66.68 -9.13 -56.55
C THR A 5 65.25 -9.61 -56.13
N SER A 6 64.27 -8.72 -56.26
CA SER A 6 62.82 -8.70 -55.96
C SER A 6 61.85 -9.46 -56.92
N ASP A 7 60.54 -9.33 -56.60
CA ASP A 7 59.30 -9.42 -57.43
C ASP A 7 58.53 -10.78 -57.46
N MET A 8 57.20 -10.92 -57.65
CA MET A 8 55.96 -10.12 -57.55
C MET A 8 54.81 -11.02 -58.09
N ASP A 9 53.64 -11.02 -57.42
CA ASP A 9 52.26 -11.21 -57.94
C ASP A 9 51.61 -12.54 -58.46
N THR A 10 50.33 -12.70 -58.05
CA THR A 10 49.09 -13.17 -58.76
C THR A 10 48.53 -14.63 -58.74
N CYS A 11 47.36 -14.77 -58.09
CA CYS A 11 45.99 -15.11 -58.59
C CYS A 11 45.50 -16.55 -58.97
N THR A 12 44.22 -16.79 -58.63
CA THR A 12 43.18 -17.75 -59.16
C THR A 12 43.25 -19.23 -58.73
N HIS A 13 42.18 -20.03 -58.62
CA HIS A 13 40.70 -19.94 -58.52
C HIS A 13 40.28 -21.43 -58.56
N GLU A 14 39.75 -22.02 -57.48
CA GLU A 14 39.34 -23.45 -57.47
C GLU A 14 37.85 -23.58 -57.82
N GLN A 15 37.54 -24.29 -58.90
CA GLN A 15 36.20 -24.61 -59.38
C GLN A 15 35.87 -26.10 -59.21
N HIS A 16 34.70 -26.34 -58.61
CA HIS A 16 33.64 -27.32 -58.92
C HIS A 16 33.97 -28.76 -59.33
N HIS A 17 33.43 -29.71 -58.55
CA HIS A 17 32.85 -30.96 -59.07
C HIS A 17 31.73 -31.51 -58.13
N MET A 18 30.48 -31.51 -58.63
CA MET A 18 29.34 -32.33 -58.15
C MET A 18 29.42 -33.69 -58.88
N PRO A 19 29.01 -34.85 -58.32
CA PRO A 19 27.59 -35.22 -58.06
C PRO A 19 27.43 -36.17 -56.82
N ASP A 20 26.31 -36.75 -56.37
CA ASP A 20 25.06 -37.28 -56.94
C ASP A 20 23.92 -37.24 -55.89
N GLU A 21 22.70 -37.42 -56.38
CA GLU A 21 21.40 -37.54 -55.71
C GLU A 21 21.30 -38.82 -54.84
N ASP A 22 20.66 -38.73 -53.66
CA ASP A 22 19.86 -39.79 -53.04
C ASP A 22 18.95 -39.18 -51.95
N ASP A 23 17.72 -39.68 -51.94
CA ASP A 23 16.47 -39.15 -51.36
C ASP A 23 16.31 -39.23 -49.82
N GLU A 24 15.25 -38.54 -49.35
CA GLU A 24 14.45 -38.74 -48.11
C GLU A 24 14.94 -38.01 -46.83
N ASP A 25 14.17 -37.20 -46.09
CA ASP A 25 12.72 -37.04 -45.95
C ASP A 25 12.45 -35.59 -45.49
N VAL A 26 11.80 -34.76 -46.31
CA VAL A 26 11.33 -33.44 -45.87
C VAL A 26 9.98 -33.69 -45.21
N CYS A 27 9.92 -33.60 -43.89
CA CYS A 27 8.67 -33.52 -43.15
C CYS A 27 7.90 -32.26 -43.58
N VAL A 28 7.14 -32.36 -44.67
CA VAL A 28 6.09 -31.41 -45.04
C VAL A 28 4.90 -31.72 -44.14
N GLY A 29 5.02 -31.32 -42.88
CA GLY A 29 3.90 -31.30 -41.94
C GLY A 29 3.00 -30.13 -42.25
N ASP A 30 2.03 -30.36 -43.14
CA ASP A 30 0.67 -29.82 -43.10
C ASP A 30 0.55 -28.32 -42.73
N PHE A 31 0.90 -27.46 -43.69
CA PHE A 31 0.43 -26.08 -43.74
C PHE A 31 -0.99 -26.07 -44.32
N ASP A 32 -1.92 -26.75 -43.65
CA ASP A 32 -3.35 -26.70 -44.00
C ASP A 32 -4.03 -25.66 -43.10
N GLU A 33 -4.10 -24.45 -43.65
CA GLU A 33 -5.26 -23.57 -43.62
C GLU A 33 -6.25 -23.77 -42.45
N PHE A 34 -5.91 -23.20 -41.28
CA PHE A 34 -6.93 -22.77 -40.32
C PHE A 34 -7.01 -21.24 -40.33
N MET A 35 -7.62 -20.71 -41.40
CA MET A 35 -8.35 -19.44 -41.34
C MET A 35 -9.65 -19.71 -40.56
N GLY A 36 -9.54 -19.76 -39.24
CA GLY A 36 -10.68 -19.79 -38.32
C GLY A 36 -10.52 -18.61 -37.36
N GLU A 37 -11.49 -17.70 -37.46
CA GLU A 37 -11.88 -16.60 -36.57
C GLU A 37 -10.87 -16.13 -35.50
N ASP A 38 -10.62 -14.82 -35.50
CA ASP A 38 -9.88 -14.01 -34.51
C ASP A 38 -9.97 -14.50 -33.05
N GLU A 39 -9.24 -15.56 -32.71
CA GLU A 39 -8.89 -15.89 -31.34
C GLU A 39 -7.48 -15.35 -31.12
N ASP A 40 -7.41 -14.28 -30.32
CA ASP A 40 -6.17 -13.76 -29.78
C ASP A 40 -5.36 -14.95 -29.22
N ILE A 41 -4.29 -15.33 -29.92
CA ILE A 41 -3.30 -16.24 -29.36
C ILE A 41 -2.64 -15.45 -28.24
N ASP A 42 -3.18 -15.58 -27.04
CA ASP A 42 -2.52 -15.20 -25.81
C ASP A 42 -1.25 -16.04 -25.73
N ILE A 43 -0.13 -15.45 -26.13
CA ILE A 43 1.19 -15.95 -25.76
C ILE A 43 1.25 -15.83 -24.24
N VAL A 44 0.81 -16.88 -23.56
CA VAL A 44 1.05 -17.07 -22.13
C VAL A 44 2.55 -17.25 -21.96
N ASP A 45 3.21 -16.19 -21.53
CA ASP A 45 4.58 -16.22 -21.02
C ASP A 45 4.60 -17.15 -19.80
N ASP A 46 5.04 -18.40 -19.99
CA ASP A 46 5.14 -19.44 -18.95
C ASP A 46 6.18 -19.09 -17.87
N GLY A 47 6.85 -17.94 -17.95
CA GLY A 47 7.82 -17.45 -16.96
C GLY A 47 9.09 -18.29 -16.86
N SER A 48 9.18 -19.40 -17.60
CA SER A 48 10.28 -20.36 -17.55
C SER A 48 11.61 -19.83 -18.12
N ALA A 49 11.61 -18.62 -18.70
CA ALA A 49 12.78 -17.96 -19.28
C ALA A 49 13.17 -16.64 -18.59
N ARG A 50 12.62 -16.35 -17.40
CA ARG A 50 12.97 -15.15 -16.62
C ARG A 50 14.31 -15.38 -15.90
N ASP A 51 15.15 -14.35 -15.90
CA ASP A 51 16.41 -14.41 -15.16
C ASP A 51 16.16 -14.55 -13.65
N GLU A 52 17.15 -15.10 -12.93
CA GLU A 52 17.05 -15.32 -11.48
C GLU A 52 16.80 -14.01 -10.72
N GLU A 53 17.24 -12.87 -11.27
CA GLU A 53 17.06 -11.53 -10.69
C GLU A 53 15.61 -11.04 -10.79
N THR A 54 14.91 -11.32 -11.89
CA THR A 54 13.50 -11.01 -12.08
C THR A 54 12.64 -11.86 -11.16
N ASN A 55 12.90 -13.18 -11.09
CA ASN A 55 12.17 -14.05 -10.15
C ASN A 55 12.35 -13.60 -8.69
N ARG A 56 13.57 -13.16 -8.33
CA ARG A 56 13.84 -12.63 -6.99
C ARG A 56 13.12 -11.30 -6.74
N PHE A 57 13.06 -10.42 -7.74
CA PHE A 57 12.32 -9.16 -7.63
C PHE A 57 10.84 -9.41 -7.46
N ASP A 58 10.23 -10.25 -8.30
CA ASP A 58 8.82 -10.62 -8.21
C ASP A 58 8.49 -11.21 -6.82
N GLN A 59 9.39 -12.02 -6.26
CA GLN A 59 9.24 -12.52 -4.88
C GLN A 59 9.26 -11.41 -3.82
N ILE A 60 10.16 -10.43 -3.95
CA ILE A 60 10.23 -9.30 -3.01
C ILE A 60 8.98 -8.43 -3.13
N VAL A 61 8.51 -8.18 -4.35
CA VAL A 61 7.31 -7.39 -4.63
C VAL A 61 6.07 -8.08 -4.07
N GLY A 62 5.91 -9.38 -4.26
CA GLY A 62 4.81 -10.13 -3.65
C GLY A 62 4.83 -10.05 -2.13
N ALA A 63 6.02 -10.17 -1.51
CA ALA A 63 6.15 -10.00 -0.06
C ALA A 63 5.84 -8.57 0.42
N LEU A 64 6.09 -7.56 -0.42
CA LEU A 64 5.78 -6.16 -0.16
C LEU A 64 4.27 -5.90 -0.25
N GLU A 65 3.60 -6.48 -1.24
CA GLU A 65 2.14 -6.44 -1.36
C GLU A 65 1.47 -7.12 -0.16
N ASP A 66 1.97 -8.29 0.23
CA ASP A 66 1.48 -9.03 1.38
C ASP A 66 1.55 -8.22 2.68
N VAL A 67 2.64 -7.47 2.92
CA VAL A 67 2.74 -6.63 4.13
C VAL A 67 1.82 -5.40 4.08
N LEU A 68 1.58 -4.84 2.89
CA LEU A 68 0.70 -3.68 2.74
C LEU A 68 -0.78 -4.05 2.86
N MET A 69 -1.15 -5.28 2.51
CA MET A 69 -2.50 -5.82 2.68
C MET A 69 -2.71 -6.52 4.04
N ASP A 70 -1.67 -6.59 4.87
CA ASP A 70 -1.69 -7.26 6.17
C ASP A 70 -2.62 -6.52 7.14
N PRO A 71 -3.70 -7.16 7.64
CA PRO A 71 -4.64 -6.48 8.54
C PRO A 71 -3.97 -6.08 9.86
N GLU A 72 -3.00 -6.86 10.34
CA GLU A 72 -2.20 -6.50 11.52
C GLU A 72 -1.36 -5.22 11.30
N PHE A 73 -0.90 -4.97 10.07
CA PHE A 73 -0.17 -3.75 9.73
C PHE A 73 -1.11 -2.54 9.72
N GLU A 74 -2.30 -2.68 9.13
CA GLU A 74 -3.30 -1.61 9.12
C GLU A 74 -3.79 -1.30 10.54
N ASP A 75 -4.08 -2.32 11.35
CA ASP A 75 -4.48 -2.16 12.76
C ASP A 75 -3.40 -1.42 13.58
N ALA A 76 -2.12 -1.73 13.36
CA ALA A 76 -1.01 -1.06 14.03
C ALA A 76 -0.92 0.42 13.63
N ARG A 77 -1.10 0.72 12.33
CA ARG A 77 -1.12 2.09 11.81
C ARG A 77 -2.32 2.87 12.33
N GLU A 78 -3.52 2.30 12.29
CA GLU A 78 -4.74 2.91 12.84
C GLU A 78 -4.57 3.22 14.33
N THR A 79 -4.06 2.26 15.11
CA THR A 79 -3.80 2.43 16.55
C THR A 79 -2.81 3.56 16.81
N PHE A 80 -1.74 3.63 16.01
CA PHE A 80 -0.76 4.72 16.09
C PHE A 80 -1.42 6.08 15.78
N CYS A 81 -2.19 6.17 14.69
CA CYS A 81 -2.87 7.38 14.27
C CYS A 81 -3.88 7.86 15.32
N ARG A 82 -4.77 6.99 15.81
CA ARG A 82 -5.76 7.33 16.85
C ARG A 82 -5.12 7.84 18.15
N SER A 83 -3.96 7.30 18.53
CA SER A 83 -3.28 7.69 19.76
C SER A 83 -2.50 9.01 19.64
N HIS A 84 -2.09 9.40 18.44
CA HIS A 84 -1.26 10.58 18.21
C HIS A 84 -1.97 11.73 17.47
N CYS A 85 -3.15 11.52 16.86
CA CYS A 85 -3.87 12.54 16.09
C CYS A 85 -4.24 13.78 16.92
N GLY A 86 -4.35 13.67 18.25
CA GLY A 86 -4.76 14.76 19.13
C GLY A 86 -3.85 15.99 19.11
N VAL A 87 -2.56 15.85 18.76
CA VAL A 87 -1.63 16.99 18.69
C VAL A 87 -1.73 17.77 17.37
N PHE A 88 -2.31 17.18 16.33
CA PHE A 88 -2.40 17.76 14.99
C PHE A 88 -3.46 18.85 14.90
N GLU A 89 -3.21 19.86 14.08
CA GLU A 89 -4.08 21.00 13.85
C GLU A 89 -4.23 21.26 12.36
N ASP A 90 -5.45 21.62 11.95
CA ASP A 90 -5.82 21.95 10.59
C ASP A 90 -5.43 23.41 10.29
N ASN A 91 -4.12 23.65 10.21
CA ASN A 91 -3.53 24.91 9.80
C ASN A 91 -2.22 24.66 9.02
N ASP A 92 -1.75 25.70 8.33
CA ASP A 92 -0.54 25.63 7.51
C ASP A 92 0.76 25.56 8.35
N GLU A 93 0.70 25.86 9.65
CA GLU A 93 1.88 25.92 10.52
C GLU A 93 2.16 24.56 11.19
N ASN A 94 3.26 23.93 10.80
CA ASN A 94 3.65 22.63 11.38
C ASN A 94 4.32 22.80 12.75
N LYS A 95 3.82 22.07 13.75
CA LYS A 95 4.44 22.03 15.08
C LYS A 95 5.69 21.15 15.05
N LEU A 96 6.70 21.51 15.85
CA LEU A 96 7.94 20.73 15.97
C LEU A 96 7.69 19.27 16.38
N ILE A 97 6.66 19.02 17.19
CA ILE A 97 6.29 17.66 17.62
C ILE A 97 5.82 16.78 16.45
N TYR A 98 5.37 17.35 15.33
CA TYR A 98 4.95 16.55 14.17
C TYR A 98 6.11 15.76 13.60
N THR A 99 7.32 16.31 13.62
CA THR A 99 8.53 15.59 13.19
C THR A 99 8.76 14.36 14.06
N ASP A 100 8.68 14.49 15.39
CA ASP A 100 8.90 13.37 16.31
C ASP A 100 7.84 12.26 16.11
N VAL A 101 6.59 12.65 15.89
CA VAL A 101 5.49 11.70 15.65
C VAL A 101 5.66 11.03 14.28
N PHE A 102 6.00 11.79 13.24
CA PHE A 102 6.23 11.25 11.90
C PHE A 102 7.41 10.29 11.88
N SER A 103 8.54 10.62 12.52
CA SER A 103 9.68 9.69 12.61
C SER A 103 9.31 8.37 13.26
N ARG A 104 8.49 8.37 14.32
CA ARG A 104 8.00 7.13 14.94
C ARG A 104 7.04 6.35 14.04
N TYR A 105 6.21 7.05 13.27
CA TYR A 105 5.34 6.42 12.28
C TYR A 105 6.16 5.77 11.17
N THR A 106 7.16 6.48 10.64
CA THR A 106 8.10 5.94 9.65
C THR A 106 8.83 4.71 10.19
N GLU A 107 9.33 4.76 11.42
CA GLU A 107 9.96 3.59 12.06
C GLU A 107 9.01 2.38 12.18
N LEU A 108 7.72 2.62 12.47
CA LEU A 108 6.70 1.57 12.52
C LEU A 108 6.47 0.95 11.14
N VAL A 109 6.34 1.80 10.11
CA VAL A 109 6.11 1.36 8.73
C VAL A 109 7.33 0.61 8.18
N GLU A 110 8.51 1.25 8.22
CA GLU A 110 9.77 0.68 7.74
C GLU A 110 10.11 -0.61 8.50
N GLY A 111 9.94 -0.63 9.83
CA GLY A 111 10.21 -1.82 10.64
C GLY A 111 9.28 -2.99 10.29
N SER A 112 8.03 -2.72 9.96
CA SER A 112 7.07 -3.76 9.53
C SER A 112 7.43 -4.32 8.16
N ILE A 113 7.74 -3.46 7.20
CA ILE A 113 8.17 -3.84 5.85
C ILE A 113 9.48 -4.62 5.91
N GLU A 114 10.51 -4.08 6.56
CA GLU A 114 11.83 -4.72 6.65
C GLU A 114 11.75 -6.11 7.29
N LYS A 115 10.95 -6.26 8.34
CA LYS A 115 10.73 -7.55 9.00
C LYS A 115 10.13 -8.57 8.01
N ARG A 116 9.04 -8.20 7.32
CA ARG A 116 8.34 -9.09 6.37
C ARG A 116 9.24 -9.48 5.19
N LEU A 117 9.98 -8.52 4.63
CA LEU A 117 10.90 -8.80 3.53
C LEU A 117 12.05 -9.73 3.93
N LYS A 118 12.60 -9.58 5.14
CA LYS A 118 13.62 -10.50 5.70
C LYS A 118 13.10 -11.89 5.98
N GLU A 119 11.83 -12.02 6.34
CA GLU A 119 11.18 -13.32 6.55
C GLU A 119 10.88 -14.03 5.22
N ALA A 120 10.51 -13.28 4.18
CA ALA A 120 10.15 -13.82 2.86
C ALA A 120 11.36 -14.18 1.99
N VAL A 121 12.45 -13.42 2.08
CA VAL A 121 13.60 -13.55 1.16
C VAL A 121 14.89 -13.83 1.92
N GLN A 122 15.51 -14.97 1.61
CA GLN A 122 16.83 -15.31 2.15
C GLN A 122 17.90 -14.31 1.67
N ASP A 123 18.80 -13.95 2.59
CA ASP A 123 19.88 -12.98 2.34
C ASP A 123 19.37 -11.66 1.72
N PHE A 124 18.21 -11.19 2.22
CA PHE A 124 17.62 -9.92 1.81
C PHE A 124 18.55 -8.75 2.14
N ASP A 125 18.75 -7.88 1.15
CA ASP A 125 19.55 -6.66 1.24
C ASP A 125 18.69 -5.49 0.78
N MET A 126 18.39 -4.58 1.72
CA MET A 126 17.52 -3.44 1.47
C MET A 126 18.11 -2.49 0.42
N GLN A 127 19.44 -2.28 0.41
CA GLN A 127 20.06 -1.36 -0.55
C GLN A 127 19.98 -1.89 -1.97
N LYS A 128 20.22 -3.20 -2.16
CA LYS A 128 20.05 -3.84 -3.46
C LYS A 128 18.60 -3.78 -3.92
N PHE A 129 17.66 -4.01 -3.01
CA PHE A 129 16.24 -3.89 -3.33
C PHE A 129 15.88 -2.47 -3.79
N LEU A 130 16.30 -1.42 -3.10
CA LEU A 130 16.01 -0.04 -3.50
C LEU A 130 16.58 0.30 -4.89
N ILE A 131 17.76 -0.23 -5.25
CA ILE A 131 18.33 -0.06 -6.59
C ILE A 131 17.49 -0.78 -7.65
N MET A 132 17.07 -2.02 -7.36
CA MET A 132 16.19 -2.79 -8.27
C MET A 132 14.82 -2.12 -8.41
N LEU A 133 14.31 -1.54 -7.33
CA LEU A 133 13.04 -0.84 -7.26
C LEU A 133 13.07 0.43 -8.11
N ASP A 134 14.12 1.24 -8.03
CA ASP A 134 14.28 2.46 -8.83
C ASP A 134 14.41 2.13 -10.34
N ALA A 135 15.13 1.06 -10.68
CA ALA A 135 15.31 0.62 -12.06
C ALA A 135 14.03 0.07 -12.70
N ARG A 136 13.15 -0.56 -11.91
CA ARG A 136 11.94 -1.26 -12.36
C ARG A 136 10.65 -0.68 -11.79
N LYS A 137 10.66 0.59 -11.39
CA LYS A 137 9.50 1.27 -10.80
C LYS A 137 8.26 1.26 -11.72
N ASP A 138 8.47 1.15 -13.03
CA ASP A 138 7.40 1.13 -14.04
C ASP A 138 6.79 -0.28 -14.23
N GLU A 139 7.41 -1.34 -13.68
CA GLU A 139 6.91 -2.73 -13.72
C GLU A 139 6.00 -3.06 -12.53
N LEU A 140 6.05 -2.26 -11.47
CA LEU A 140 5.19 -2.42 -10.31
C LEU A 140 3.76 -1.97 -10.58
N MET A 141 2.81 -2.55 -9.85
CA MET A 141 1.47 -1.98 -9.79
C MET A 141 1.55 -0.55 -9.27
N SER A 142 1.09 0.42 -10.08
CA SER A 142 1.08 1.85 -9.73
C SER A 142 0.56 2.08 -8.31
N GLU A 143 -0.53 1.38 -7.96
CA GLU A 143 -1.21 1.53 -6.68
C GLU A 143 -0.34 1.17 -5.46
N VAL A 144 0.51 0.15 -5.57
CA VAL A 144 1.42 -0.26 -4.49
C VAL A 144 2.49 0.80 -4.26
N PHE A 145 3.05 1.34 -5.34
CA PHE A 145 4.06 2.38 -5.26
C PHE A 145 3.47 3.70 -4.79
N ASP A 146 2.30 4.07 -5.28
CA ASP A 146 1.55 5.26 -4.86
C ASP A 146 1.24 5.19 -3.35
N LEU A 147 0.84 4.01 -2.86
CA LEU A 147 0.65 3.78 -1.43
C LEU A 147 1.97 3.95 -0.66
N LEU A 148 3.06 3.30 -1.08
CA LEU A 148 4.37 3.44 -0.41
C LEU A 148 4.85 4.88 -0.37
N LEU A 149 4.66 5.62 -1.46
CA LEU A 149 5.02 7.04 -1.53
C LEU A 149 4.18 7.86 -0.54
N SER A 150 2.89 7.58 -0.42
CA SER A 150 2.02 8.23 0.58
C SER A 150 2.42 7.91 2.03
N LEU A 151 2.95 6.72 2.30
CA LEU A 151 3.43 6.34 3.65
C LEU A 151 4.69 7.10 4.05
N GLY A 152 5.54 7.44 3.08
CA GLY A 152 6.77 8.22 3.28
C GLY A 152 6.58 9.72 3.15
N ASP A 153 5.39 10.19 2.76
CA ASP A 153 5.11 11.61 2.56
C ASP A 153 4.46 12.24 3.80
N PHE A 154 5.01 13.38 4.21
CA PHE A 154 4.55 14.06 5.41
C PHE A 154 3.16 14.70 5.24
N GLU A 155 2.86 15.24 4.05
CA GLU A 155 1.58 15.90 3.79
C GLU A 155 0.44 14.87 3.83
N SER A 156 0.63 13.76 3.13
CA SER A 156 -0.27 12.60 3.14
C SER A 156 -0.50 12.08 4.57
N PHE A 157 0.57 11.94 5.35
CA PHE A 157 0.48 11.54 6.75
C PHE A 157 -0.30 12.54 7.62
N LYS A 158 -0.08 13.85 7.42
CA LYS A 158 -0.78 14.90 8.16
C LYS A 158 -2.28 14.87 7.86
N GLU A 159 -2.67 14.70 6.60
CA GLU A 159 -4.08 14.58 6.20
C GLU A 159 -4.76 13.40 6.90
N VAL A 160 -4.09 12.23 6.93
CA VAL A 160 -4.58 11.04 7.66
C VAL A 160 -4.71 11.33 9.15
N MET A 161 -3.74 11.99 9.78
CA MET A 161 -3.84 12.37 11.20
C MET A 161 -5.03 13.30 11.47
N LEU A 162 -5.30 14.25 10.57
CA LEU A 162 -6.44 15.15 10.69
C LEU A 162 -7.78 14.43 10.50
N SER A 163 -7.87 13.46 9.58
CA SER A 163 -9.08 12.65 9.40
C SER A 163 -9.41 11.85 10.67
N TYR A 164 -8.41 11.15 11.25
CA TYR A 164 -8.59 10.42 12.52
C TYR A 164 -8.99 11.33 13.69
N LYS A 165 -8.47 12.56 13.74
CA LYS A 165 -8.85 13.54 14.77
C LYS A 165 -10.31 13.96 14.61
N LEU A 166 -10.77 14.17 13.38
CA LEU A 166 -12.13 14.55 13.06
C LEU A 166 -13.11 13.43 13.39
N GLU A 167 -12.80 12.19 13.01
CA GLU A 167 -13.59 11.01 13.36
C GLU A 167 -13.74 10.84 14.88
N LEU A 168 -12.63 10.93 15.63
CA LEU A 168 -12.67 10.82 17.10
C LEU A 168 -13.54 11.90 17.74
N SER A 169 -13.53 13.10 17.15
CA SER A 169 -14.36 14.23 17.61
C SER A 169 -15.85 14.03 17.28
N GLN A 170 -16.16 13.43 16.13
CA GLN A 170 -17.53 13.07 15.74
C GLN A 170 -18.08 11.94 16.63
N ASP A 171 -17.29 10.91 16.90
CA ASP A 171 -17.66 9.81 17.79
C ASP A 171 -17.92 10.32 19.22
N ALA A 172 -17.05 11.22 19.72
CA ALA A 172 -17.26 11.87 21.02
C ALA A 172 -18.53 12.75 21.06
N SER A 173 -18.87 13.41 19.95
CA SER A 173 -20.11 14.19 19.83
C SER A 173 -21.36 13.31 19.76
N SER A 174 -21.26 12.11 19.20
CA SER A 174 -22.34 11.11 19.16
C SER A 174 -22.52 10.42 20.52
N ALA A 175 -21.45 10.32 21.32
CA ALA A 175 -21.44 9.73 22.66
C ALA A 175 -22.03 10.64 23.76
N MET A 176 -22.40 11.89 23.48
CA MET A 176 -23.27 12.68 24.37
C MET A 176 -24.72 12.17 24.30
N GLN A 177 -24.98 11.01 24.90
CA GLN A 177 -26.34 10.56 25.14
C GLN A 177 -27.03 11.50 26.15
N ILE A 178 -27.97 12.31 25.66
CA ILE A 178 -28.85 13.11 26.51
C ILE A 178 -29.80 12.16 27.24
N HIS A 179 -29.58 11.94 28.53
CA HIS A 179 -30.49 11.17 29.36
C HIS A 179 -31.71 12.03 29.74
N CYS A 180 -32.77 11.95 28.95
CA CYS A 180 -34.03 12.62 29.21
C CYS A 180 -34.81 11.87 30.30
N SER A 181 -34.95 12.48 31.49
CA SER A 181 -35.92 12.04 32.49
C SER A 181 -37.01 13.10 32.56
N ALA A 182 -38.28 12.73 32.34
CA ALA A 182 -39.41 13.67 32.37
C ALA A 182 -39.53 14.33 33.76
N MET A 183 -39.70 15.66 33.81
CA MET A 183 -39.76 16.45 35.06
C MET A 183 -41.12 17.13 35.29
N ARG A 184 -41.96 16.57 36.18
CA ARG A 184 -43.37 16.98 36.40
C ARG A 184 -43.58 18.49 36.49
N LEU A 185 -44.27 19.06 35.49
CA LEU A 185 -44.74 20.45 35.51
C LEU A 185 -46.14 20.55 36.12
N TYR A 186 -46.28 21.43 37.10
CA TYR A 186 -47.55 21.78 37.74
C TYR A 186 -48.16 22.98 37.02
N SER A 187 -49.39 22.82 36.54
CA SER A 187 -50.19 23.94 36.02
C SER A 187 -51.05 24.45 37.17
N GLU A 188 -50.62 25.51 37.84
CA GLU A 188 -51.52 26.19 38.79
C GLU A 188 -52.63 26.88 37.99
N GLU A 189 -53.87 26.46 38.21
CA GLU A 189 -54.96 27.32 38.69
C GLU A 189 -56.27 26.51 38.87
N GLN A 190 -56.45 25.95 40.07
CA GLN A 190 -57.75 25.88 40.75
C GLN A 190 -57.50 25.89 42.26
N GLU A 191 -58.24 26.73 42.99
CA GLU A 191 -58.07 27.08 44.40
C GLU A 191 -58.23 25.89 45.39
N ASP A 192 -58.44 24.67 44.91
CA ASP A 192 -58.35 23.43 45.70
C ASP A 192 -58.05 22.26 44.75
N GLY A 193 -57.12 21.38 45.14
CA GLY A 193 -56.26 20.61 44.24
C GLY A 193 -56.78 19.26 43.74
N ASP A 194 -56.19 18.82 42.62
CA ASP A 194 -55.60 17.47 42.46
C ASP A 194 -54.71 17.41 41.19
N GLU A 195 -53.55 16.76 41.30
CA GLU A 195 -52.53 16.65 40.23
C GLU A 195 -53.01 15.79 39.04
N ARG A 196 -52.88 16.33 37.82
CA ARG A 196 -53.06 15.59 36.56
C ARG A 196 -51.74 14.97 36.06
N PRO A 197 -51.62 13.64 35.95
CA PRO A 197 -50.37 12.95 35.61
C PRO A 197 -49.98 12.97 34.12
N ASP A 198 -50.74 13.65 33.26
CA ASP A 198 -50.73 13.49 31.80
C ASP A 198 -49.96 14.56 30.99
N LEU A 199 -49.40 15.60 31.63
CA LEU A 199 -48.76 16.72 30.93
C LEU A 199 -47.42 17.14 31.54
N ASP A 200 -46.48 16.20 31.55
CA ASP A 200 -45.08 16.48 31.82
C ASP A 200 -44.20 16.12 30.63
N PHE A 201 -43.87 17.13 29.83
CA PHE A 201 -42.90 17.03 28.74
C PHE A 201 -41.82 18.12 28.88
N GLY A 202 -41.35 18.38 30.11
CA GLY A 202 -40.21 19.27 30.36
C GLY A 202 -38.88 18.53 30.23
N LEU A 203 -38.09 18.85 29.20
CA LEU A 203 -36.70 18.38 29.02
C LEU A 203 -35.75 19.18 29.92
N THR A 204 -35.08 18.52 30.88
CA THR A 204 -33.98 19.11 31.67
C THR A 204 -32.63 18.48 31.34
N ILE A 205 -31.64 19.32 31.00
CA ILE A 205 -30.26 18.93 30.70
C ILE A 205 -29.37 19.45 31.82
N SER A 206 -28.58 18.57 32.45
CA SER A 206 -27.56 18.94 33.46
C SER A 206 -26.17 18.48 33.00
N PRO A 207 -25.11 19.32 33.14
CA PRO A 207 -23.74 18.91 32.84
C PRO A 207 -23.20 17.94 33.91
N VAL A 208 -22.45 16.93 33.47
CA VAL A 208 -21.81 15.94 34.35
C VAL A 208 -20.70 16.60 35.17
N GLY A 209 -20.94 16.79 36.47
CA GLY A 209 -19.93 17.22 37.44
C GLY A 209 -19.15 16.03 38.02
N PRO A 210 -17.86 16.20 38.42
CA PRO A 210 -17.05 15.12 38.96
C PRO A 210 -17.54 14.70 40.36
N GLY A 211 -17.70 13.39 40.55
CA GLY A 211 -18.24 12.80 41.77
C GLY A 211 -17.42 13.07 43.04
N PRO A 212 -18.05 13.08 44.23
CA PRO A 212 -17.40 13.46 45.47
C PRO A 212 -16.37 12.42 45.95
N THR A 213 -15.18 12.90 46.27
CA THR A 213 -14.10 12.13 46.90
C THR A 213 -14.43 11.89 48.38
N ASN A 214 -14.67 10.63 48.75
CA ASN A 214 -14.82 10.23 50.15
C ASN A 214 -13.44 10.09 50.82
N LYS A 215 -13.03 11.09 51.61
CA LYS A 215 -11.99 10.93 52.62
C LYS A 215 -12.65 10.50 53.93
N ARG A 216 -12.49 9.23 54.30
CA ARG A 216 -12.82 8.73 55.65
C ARG A 216 -11.67 9.03 56.60
N PHE A 217 -11.98 9.73 57.70
CA PHE A 217 -11.19 9.81 58.92
C PHE A 217 -11.21 8.46 59.66
#